data_AF-A6TNY5-F1
#
_entry.id   AF-A6TNY5-F1
#
_cell.length_a   1.000
_cell.length_b   1.000
_cell.length_c   1.000
_cell.angle_alpha   90.00
_cell.angle_beta   90.00
_cell.angle_gamma   90.00
#
_symmetry.space_group_name_H-M   'P 1'
#
loop_
_entity.id
_entity.type
_entity.pdbx_description
1 polymer ?
#
loop_
_entity_poly.entity_id
_entity_poly.type
_entity_poly.pdbx_seq_one_letter_code
_entity_poly.pdbx_strand_id
1 'polypeptide(L)'
;MNRDENSSLDFALLSWTRAQRDLQQNPKHQAQYQQNLEKIESHLAKHNISHIAIAHQSEDYYTLRYIKDGRPGIKQFTTDAVEKFI
;
A
#
# COMPACT_ATOMS: atom_id res chain seq x y z
N MET A 1 -10.29 -13.24 15.08
CA MET A 1 -9.82 -12.25 14.08
C MET A 1 -10.43 -12.66 12.74
N ASN A 2 -11.37 -11.87 12.20
CA ASN A 2 -12.19 -12.25 11.05
C ASN A 2 -11.35 -12.29 9.76
N ARG A 3 -11.50 -13.35 8.97
CA ARG A 3 -10.76 -13.58 7.71
C ARG A 3 -11.02 -12.48 6.67
N ASP A 4 -12.20 -11.86 6.73
CA ASP A 4 -12.63 -10.81 5.81
C ASP A 4 -11.92 -9.47 6.07
N GLU A 5 -11.62 -9.17 7.34
CA GLU A 5 -10.93 -7.94 7.72
C GLU A 5 -9.46 -7.96 7.25
N ASN A 6 -8.78 -9.10 7.37
CA ASN A 6 -7.42 -9.27 6.85
C ASN A 6 -7.38 -9.14 5.32
N SER A 7 -8.40 -9.66 4.61
CA SER A 7 -8.50 -9.53 3.16
C SER A 7 -8.72 -8.07 2.72
N SER A 8 -9.52 -7.30 3.46
CA SER A 8 -9.72 -5.87 3.21
C SER A 8 -8.47 -5.04 3.47
N LEU A 9 -7.72 -5.34 4.54
CA LEU A 9 -6.47 -4.64 4.86
C LEU A 9 -5.36 -4.94 3.86
N ASP A 10 -5.24 -6.20 3.44
CA ASP A 10 -4.30 -6.60 2.40
C ASP A 10 -4.58 -5.88 1.09
N PHE A 11 -5.86 -5.74 0.71
CA PHE A 11 -6.26 -4.98 -0.48
C PHE A 11 -5.92 -3.49 -0.35
N ALA A 12 -6.15 -2.88 0.82
CA ALA A 12 -5.82 -1.48 1.06
C ALA A 12 -4.30 -1.22 1.00
N LEU A 13 -3.49 -2.10 1.60
CA LEU A 13 -2.02 -2.04 1.51
C LEU A 13 -1.52 -2.24 0.07
N LEU A 14 -2.10 -3.18 -0.67
CA LEU A 14 -1.81 -3.37 -2.09
C LEU A 14 -2.14 -2.10 -2.89
N SER A 15 -3.32 -1.52 -2.67
CA SER A 15 -3.77 -0.30 -3.33
C SER A 15 -2.85 0.89 -3.04
N TRP A 16 -2.40 1.02 -1.79
CA TRP A 16 -1.41 2.04 -1.41
C TRP A 16 -0.10 1.83 -2.16
N THR A 17 0.39 0.58 -2.24
CA THR A 17 1.64 0.23 -2.94
C THR A 17 1.58 0.62 -4.42
N ARG A 18 0.44 0.33 -5.08
CA ARG A 18 0.20 0.69 -6.48
C ARG A 18 0.19 2.20 -6.68
N ALA A 19 -0.57 2.93 -5.87
CA ALA A 19 -0.66 4.38 -5.97
C ALA A 19 0.70 5.07 -5.73
N GLN A 20 1.51 4.56 -4.80
CA GLN A 20 2.86 5.07 -4.53
C GLN A 20 3.81 4.83 -5.71
N ARG A 21 3.77 3.64 -6.33
CA ARG A 21 4.53 3.34 -7.55
C ARG A 21 4.12 4.26 -8.69
N ASP A 22 2.81 4.41 -8.92
CA ASP A 22 2.30 5.22 -10.03
C ASP A 22 2.65 6.70 -9.84
N LEU A 23 2.64 7.21 -8.61
CA LEU A 23 3.13 8.55 -8.27
C LEU A 23 4.59 8.74 -8.67
N GLN A 24 5.45 7.73 -8.44
CA GLN A 24 6.87 7.76 -8.77
C GLN A 24 7.14 7.67 -10.27
N GLN A 25 6.34 6.88 -11.00
CA GLN A 25 6.57 6.62 -12.43
C GLN A 25 5.85 7.60 -13.36
N ASN A 26 4.71 8.19 -12.93
CA ASN A 26 3.84 9.00 -13.77
C ASN A 26 3.62 10.40 -13.19
N PRO A 27 4.60 11.31 -13.30
CA PRO A 27 4.52 12.66 -12.72
C PRO A 27 3.37 13.50 -13.32
N LYS A 28 2.87 13.15 -14.51
CA LYS A 28 1.75 13.86 -15.16
C LYS A 28 0.43 13.78 -14.38
N HIS A 29 0.26 12.78 -13.53
CA HIS A 29 -0.96 12.58 -12.73
C HIS A 29 -0.70 12.68 -11.22
N GLN A 30 0.37 13.38 -10.82
CA GLN A 30 0.84 13.44 -9.45
C GLN A 30 -0.26 13.83 -8.44
N ALA A 31 -1.04 14.88 -8.75
CA ALA A 31 -2.12 15.35 -7.87
C ALA A 31 -3.21 14.27 -7.65
N GLN A 32 -3.57 13.53 -8.69
CA GLN A 32 -4.58 12.48 -8.59
C GLN A 32 -4.08 11.29 -7.75
N TYR A 33 -2.83 10.87 -7.96
CA TYR A 33 -2.23 9.80 -7.17
C TYR A 33 -2.04 10.20 -5.71
N GLN A 34 -1.68 11.46 -5.45
CA GLN A 34 -1.56 11.98 -4.09
C GLN A 34 -2.91 11.98 -3.35
N GLN A 35 -3.98 12.44 -4.01
CA GLN A 35 -5.34 12.35 -3.44
C GLN A 35 -5.79 10.90 -3.20
N ASN A 36 -5.41 9.97 -4.08
CA ASN A 36 -5.73 8.56 -3.90
C ASN A 36 -4.98 7.98 -2.70
N LEU A 37 -3.69 8.31 -2.52
CA LEU A 37 -2.90 7.92 -1.36
C LEU A 37 -3.53 8.43 -0.06
N GLU A 38 -3.91 9.72 0.01
CA GLU A 38 -4.54 10.30 1.20
C GLU A 38 -5.84 9.58 1.59
N LYS A 39 -6.66 9.18 0.61
CA LYS A 39 -7.89 8.42 0.86
C LYS A 39 -7.59 7.03 1.42
N ILE A 40 -6.60 6.34 0.86
CA ILE A 40 -6.20 5.00 1.29
C ILE A 40 -5.58 5.07 2.69
N GLU A 41 -4.71 6.03 2.95
CA GLU A 41 -4.10 6.27 4.26
C GLU A 41 -5.14 6.61 5.32
N SER A 42 -6.14 7.45 4.98
CA SER A 42 -7.26 7.75 5.88
C SER A 42 -8.09 6.51 6.21
N HIS A 43 -8.24 5.58 5.27
CA HIS A 43 -8.90 4.29 5.52
C HIS A 43 -8.04 3.40 6.43
N LEU A 44 -6.75 3.25 6.13
CA LEU A 44 -5.80 2.46 6.93
C LEU A 44 -5.63 3.00 8.37
N ALA A 45 -5.71 4.32 8.55
CA ALA A 45 -5.66 4.96 9.86
C ALA A 45 -6.83 4.55 10.77
N LYS A 46 -8.02 4.26 10.20
CA LYS A 46 -9.17 3.72 10.97
C LYS A 46 -8.90 2.34 11.56
N HIS A 47 -7.90 1.63 11.01
CA HIS A 47 -7.42 0.34 11.49
C HIS A 47 -6.07 0.46 12.22
N ASN A 48 -5.73 1.67 12.71
CA ASN A 48 -4.48 1.99 13.40
C ASN A 48 -3.21 1.65 12.61
N ILE A 49 -3.29 1.67 11.27
CA ILE A 49 -2.14 1.49 10.38
C ILE A 49 -1.59 2.85 9.97
N SER A 50 -0.28 3.05 10.12
CA SER A 50 0.42 4.30 9.81
C SER A 50 1.87 4.05 9.37
N HIS A 51 2.60 5.11 8.99
CA HIS A 51 4.03 5.06 8.64
C HIS A 51 4.35 4.02 7.56
N ILE A 52 3.49 3.92 6.56
CA ILE A 52 3.60 2.95 5.48
C ILE A 52 4.73 3.40 4.54
N ALA A 53 5.61 2.47 4.17
CA ALA A 53 6.68 2.74 3.23
C ALA A 53 7.05 1.47 2.46
N ILE A 54 7.48 1.63 1.21
CA ILE A 54 8.16 0.57 0.47
C ILE A 54 9.57 0.43 1.06
N ALA A 55 9.83 -0.69 1.73
CA ALA A 55 11.11 -1.00 2.34
C ALA A 55 12.09 -1.62 1.35
N HIS A 56 11.59 -2.40 0.39
CA HIS A 56 12.38 -3.02 -0.66
C HIS A 56 11.54 -3.24 -1.92
N GLN A 57 12.17 -3.10 -3.08
CA GLN A 57 11.59 -3.40 -4.39
C GLN A 57 12.60 -4.25 -5.17
N SER A 58 12.10 -5.32 -5.78
CA SER A 58 12.85 -6.28 -6.61
C SER A 58 12.02 -6.63 -7.85
N GLU A 59 12.56 -7.46 -8.74
CA GLU A 59 11.82 -7.97 -9.90
C GLU A 59 10.61 -8.80 -9.47
N ASP A 60 10.71 -9.56 -8.39
CA ASP A 60 9.66 -10.47 -7.96
C ASP A 60 8.68 -9.88 -6.93
N TYR A 61 9.15 -8.95 -6.09
CA TYR A 61 8.38 -8.47 -4.94
C TYR A 61 8.56 -6.98 -4.60
N TYR A 62 7.48 -6.40 -4.08
CA TYR A 62 7.45 -5.20 -3.26
C TYR A 62 7.28 -5.59 -1.79
N THR A 63 8.18 -5.11 -0.94
CA THR A 63 8.10 -5.28 0.51
C THR A 63 7.72 -3.96 1.17
N LEU A 64 6.62 -3.95 1.91
CA LEU A 64 6.16 -2.82 2.71
C LEU A 64 6.49 -3.02 4.18
N ARG A 65 6.84 -1.91 4.83
CA ARG A 65 6.84 -1.76 6.28
C ARG A 65 5.75 -0.78 6.68
N TYR A 66 5.12 -1.02 7.82
CA TYR A 66 4.11 -0.13 8.41
C TYR A 66 4.06 -0.32 9.92
N ILE A 67 3.39 0.58 10.62
CA ILE A 67 3.06 0.44 12.05
C ILE A 67 1.57 0.11 12.16
N LYS A 68 1.22 -0.99 12.81
CA LYS A 68 -0.17 -1.36 13.17
C LYS A 68 -0.30 -1.50 14.68
N ASP A 69 -1.25 -0.79 15.28
CA ASP A 69 -1.47 -0.81 16.74
C ASP A 69 -0.17 -0.56 17.53
N GLY A 70 0.67 0.36 17.04
CA GLY A 70 1.96 0.70 17.63
C GLY A 70 3.10 -0.31 17.41
N ARG A 71 2.87 -1.38 16.64
CA ARG A 71 3.86 -2.43 16.35
C ARG A 71 4.29 -2.44 14.90
N PRO A 72 5.57 -2.73 14.59
CA PRO A 72 6.02 -2.87 13.21
C PRO A 72 5.37 -4.10 12.55
N GLY A 73 4.91 -3.90 11.31
CA GLY A 73 4.39 -4.93 10.42
C GLY A 73 5.12 -4.91 9.09
N ILE A 74 5.19 -6.08 8.46
CA ILE A 74 5.76 -6.26 7.12
C ILE A 74 4.73 -6.97 6.26
N LYS A 75 4.60 -6.53 5.01
CA LYS A 75 3.80 -7.20 3.99
C LYS A 75 4.57 -7.27 2.68
N GLN A 76 4.41 -8.37 1.97
CA GLN A 76 4.96 -8.52 0.62
C GLN A 76 3.84 -8.71 -0.38
N PHE A 77 4.01 -8.09 -1.54
CA PHE A 77 3.19 -8.30 -2.73
C PHE A 77 4.11 -8.67 -3.88
N THR A 78 3.68 -9.60 -4.71
CA THR A 78 4.38 -9.91 -5.97
C THR A 78 4.38 -8.67 -6.87
N THR A 79 5.45 -8.44 -7.61
CA THR A 79 5.53 -7.36 -8.62
C THR A 79 4.34 -7.43 -9.57
N ASP A 80 3.97 -8.62 -10.06
CA ASP A 80 2.77 -8.82 -10.86
C ASP A 80 1.49 -8.29 -10.21
N ALA A 81 1.34 -8.43 -8.90
CA ALA A 81 0.15 -7.92 -8.21
C ALA A 81 0.16 -6.39 -8.14
N VAL A 82 1.34 -5.76 -8.06
CA VAL A 82 1.47 -4.31 -7.99
C VAL A 82 1.38 -3.69 -9.39
N GLU A 83 1.99 -4.28 -10.40
CA GLU A 83 2.16 -3.67 -11.72
C GLU A 83 1.07 -4.06 -12.73
N LYS A 84 0.32 -5.14 -12.48
CA LYS A 84 -0.71 -5.57 -13.41
C LYS A 84 -1.86 -4.56 -13.44
N PHE A 85 -2.05 -3.97 -14.61
CA PHE A 85 -3.17 -3.09 -14.93
C PHE A 85 -4.50 -3.83 -14.72
N ILE A 86 -5.42 -3.22 -13.97
CA ILE A 86 -6.85 -3.58 -13.93
C ILE A 86 -7.56 -2.81 -15.03
#